data_AF-A0A7W1TTP8-F1
#
_entry.id   AF-A0A7W1TTP8-F1
#
_cell.length_a   1.000
_cell.length_b   1.000
_cell.length_c   1.000
_cell.angle_alpha   90.00
_cell.angle_beta   90.00
_cell.angle_gamma   90.00
#
_symmetry.space_group_name_H-M   'P 1'
#
loop_
_entity.id
_entity.type
_entity.pdbx_description
1 polymer ?
#
loop_
_entity_poly.entity_id
_entity_poly.type
_entity_poly.pdbx_seq_one_letter_code
_entity_poly.pdbx_strand_id
1 'polypeptide(L)'
;MRVLRVIRRIAAALLFVALVSTAALVLARRAPGDYTDTLRAQRLGEDAIARERTRLYLDRSLPDLARIWLSGLPRLDMRMSYRYARPVTSLVAERLPRTIVLVGLALLLSIAGGIVWGTLQARASGVASRILSGVAGLLLAVPSLVLL
;
A
#
# COMPACT_ATOMS: atom_id res chain seq x y z
N MET A 1 7.25 24.45 -20.50
CA MET A 1 6.38 24.35 -19.29
C MET A 1 5.78 22.96 -19.02
N ARG A 2 5.44 22.13 -20.04
CA ARG A 2 4.86 20.77 -19.81
C ARG A 2 5.86 19.78 -19.18
N VAL A 3 7.11 19.78 -19.64
CA VAL A 3 8.19 18.88 -19.15
C VAL A 3 8.52 19.12 -17.68
N LEU A 4 8.65 20.39 -17.25
CA LEU A 4 8.91 20.74 -15.85
C LEU A 4 7.81 20.23 -14.90
N ARG A 5 6.54 20.24 -15.34
CA ARG A 5 5.42 19.68 -14.55
C ARG A 5 5.51 18.16 -14.41
N VAL A 6 5.87 17.45 -15.47
CA VAL A 6 6.03 15.99 -15.43
C VAL A 6 7.18 15.61 -14.50
N ILE A 7 8.33 16.27 -14.63
CA ILE A 7 9.49 16.06 -13.74
C ILE A 7 9.09 16.31 -12.28
N ARG A 8 8.40 17.42 -12.00
CA ARG A 8 7.93 17.73 -10.63
C ARG A 8 6.99 16.66 -10.09
N ARG A 9 6.08 16.11 -10.91
CA ARG A 9 5.16 15.03 -10.49
C ARG A 9 5.90 13.73 -10.21
N ILE A 10 6.85 13.36 -11.06
CA ILE A 10 7.67 12.15 -10.86
C ILE A 10 8.53 12.31 -9.59
N ALA A 11 9.18 13.46 -9.42
CA ALA A 11 9.95 13.75 -8.21
C ALA A 11 9.09 13.71 -6.94
N ALA A 12 7.89 14.29 -6.97
CA ALA A 12 6.95 14.23 -5.86
C ALA A 12 6.48 12.79 -5.57
N ALA A 13 6.22 11.99 -6.61
CA ALA A 13 5.84 10.59 -6.46
C ALA A 13 6.97 9.75 -5.85
N LEU A 14 8.21 9.93 -6.33
CA LEU A 14 9.38 9.26 -5.77
C LEU A 14 9.63 9.67 -4.31
N LEU A 15 9.52 10.96 -4.00
CA LEU A 15 9.64 11.46 -2.63
C LEU A 15 8.56 10.87 -1.73
N PHE A 16 7.31 10.80 -2.22
CA PHE A 16 6.21 10.19 -1.50
C PHE A 16 6.46 8.71 -1.22
N VAL A 17 6.88 7.93 -2.23
CA VAL A 17 7.20 6.51 -2.06
C VAL A 17 8.34 6.32 -1.05
N ALA A 18 9.39 7.13 -1.13
CA ALA A 18 10.50 7.09 -0.19
C ALA A 18 10.02 7.40 1.24
N LEU A 19 9.25 8.47 1.43
CA LEU A 19 8.72 8.87 2.72
C LEU A 19 7.82 7.79 3.34
N VAL A 20 6.86 7.27 2.57
CA VAL A 20 5.92 6.24 3.04
C VAL A 20 6.66 4.93 3.34
N SER A 21 7.62 4.54 2.50
CA SER A 21 8.42 3.33 2.72
C SER A 21 9.29 3.44 3.97
N THR A 22 9.95 4.58 4.17
CA THR A 22 10.74 4.83 5.38
C THR A 22 9.85 4.92 6.62
N ALA A 23 8.67 5.55 6.53
CA ALA A 23 7.70 5.56 7.62
C ALA A 23 7.23 4.15 7.99
N ALA A 24 6.92 3.31 7.00
CA ALA A 24 6.57 1.91 7.21
C ALA A 24 7.71 1.13 7.87
N LEU A 25 8.96 1.36 7.47
CA LEU A 25 10.15 0.77 8.08
C LEU A 25 10.30 1.19 9.55
N VAL A 26 10.13 2.48 9.84
CA VAL A 26 10.20 3.03 11.20
C VAL A 26 9.11 2.42 12.07
N LEU A 27 7.87 2.36 11.58
CA LEU A 27 6.75 1.72 12.27
C LEU A 27 7.02 0.23 12.52
N ALA A 28 7.51 -0.49 11.51
CA ALA A 28 7.86 -1.90 11.65
C ALA A 28 8.97 -2.14 12.69
N ARG A 29 9.99 -1.27 12.77
CA ARG A 29 11.07 -1.39 13.76
C ARG A 29 10.64 -0.95 15.17
N ARG A 30 9.64 -0.08 15.28
CA ARG A 30 9.08 0.39 16.55
C ARG A 30 8.00 -0.54 17.10
N ALA A 31 7.42 -1.40 16.26
CA ALA A 31 6.48 -2.41 16.68
C ALA A 31 7.14 -3.39 17.67
N PRO A 32 6.38 -3.90 18.66
CA PRO A 32 6.89 -4.91 19.56
C PRO A 32 7.13 -6.21 18.78
N GLY A 33 8.39 -6.62 18.72
CA GLY A 33 8.85 -7.84 18.09
C GLY A 33 9.38 -7.68 16.66
N ASP A 34 10.02 -8.73 16.14
CA ASP A 34 10.55 -8.78 14.77
C ASP A 34 10.45 -10.19 14.15
N TYR A 35 10.93 -10.36 12.91
CA TYR A 35 10.90 -11.66 12.23
C TYR A 35 11.65 -12.76 13.00
N THR A 36 12.69 -12.41 13.78
CA THR A 36 13.45 -13.39 14.56
C THR A 36 12.64 -13.98 15.71
N ASP A 37 11.59 -13.31 16.18
CA ASP A 37 10.67 -13.90 17.16
C ASP A 37 9.88 -15.08 16.57
N THR A 38 9.55 -15.00 15.28
CA THR A 38 8.90 -16.12 14.58
C THR A 38 9.85 -17.30 14.40
N LEU A 39 11.15 -17.04 14.24
CA LEU A 39 12.18 -18.08 14.18
C LEU A 39 12.42 -18.71 15.56
N ARG A 40 12.40 -17.90 16.64
CA ARG A 40 12.44 -18.40 18.02
C ARG A 40 11.22 -19.27 18.34
N ALA A 41 10.03 -18.87 17.91
CA ALA A 41 8.82 -19.69 18.05
C ALA A 41 8.92 -21.03 17.31
N GLN A 42 9.65 -21.08 16.18
CA GLN A 42 9.95 -22.31 15.44
C GLN A 42 11.11 -23.13 16.05
N ARG A 43 11.63 -22.74 17.22
CA ARG A 43 12.73 -23.41 17.95
C ARG A 43 14.03 -23.52 17.15
N LEU A 44 14.33 -22.53 16.29
CA LEU A 44 15.68 -22.43 15.72
C LEU A 44 16.69 -22.13 16.83
N GLY A 45 17.92 -22.66 16.70
CA GLY A 45 19.00 -22.35 17.63
C GLY A 45 19.41 -20.88 17.59
N GLU A 46 19.83 -20.32 18.72
CA GLU A 46 20.20 -18.91 18.87
C GLU A 46 21.29 -18.46 17.88
N ASP A 47 22.25 -19.33 17.57
CA ASP A 47 23.28 -19.05 16.56
C ASP A 47 22.69 -18.87 15.15
N ALA A 48 21.67 -19.65 14.79
CA ALA A 48 21.00 -19.52 13.50
C ALA A 48 20.15 -18.24 13.45
N ILE A 49 19.52 -17.88 14.58
CA ILE A 49 18.76 -16.65 14.71
C ILE A 49 19.66 -15.42 14.60
N ALA A 50 20.83 -15.41 15.26
CA ALA A 50 21.79 -14.33 15.18
C ALA A 50 22.30 -14.13 13.74
N ARG A 51 22.63 -15.23 13.04
CA ARG A 51 23.02 -15.20 11.62
C ARG A 51 21.93 -14.58 10.74
N GLU A 52 20.68 -14.99 10.94
CA GLU A 52 19.56 -14.44 10.16
C GLU A 52 19.33 -12.96 10.51
N ARG A 53 19.43 -12.57 11.80
CA ARG A 53 19.31 -11.17 12.23
C ARG A 53 20.30 -10.26 11.51
N THR A 54 21.56 -10.69 11.38
CA THR A 54 22.58 -9.96 10.62
C THR A 54 22.31 -9.96 9.12
N ARG A 55 21.88 -11.09 8.55
CA ARG A 55 21.51 -11.19 7.13
C ARG A 55 20.35 -10.25 6.76
N LEU A 56 19.45 -10.02 7.71
CA LEU A 56 18.30 -9.11 7.58
C LEU A 56 18.62 -7.65 7.92
N TYR A 57 19.86 -7.34 8.30
CA TYR A 57 20.31 -6.02 8.74
C TYR A 57 19.53 -5.49 9.97
N LEU A 58 18.91 -6.37 10.75
CA LEU A 58 18.13 -5.99 11.94
C LEU A 58 19.04 -5.54 13.11
N ASP A 59 20.33 -5.83 13.00
CA ASP A 59 21.43 -5.36 13.85
C ASP A 59 21.90 -3.93 13.52
N ARG A 60 21.58 -3.41 12.32
CA ARG A 60 22.04 -2.09 11.87
C ARG A 60 21.21 -0.95 12.44
N SER A 61 21.79 0.25 12.43
CA SER A 61 21.09 1.48 12.82
C SER A 61 19.92 1.77 11.88
N LEU A 62 18.90 2.49 12.36
CA LEU A 62 17.73 2.89 11.53
C LEU A 62 18.15 3.63 10.25
N PRO A 63 19.07 4.62 10.30
CA PRO A 63 19.55 5.32 9.12
C PRO A 63 20.20 4.38 8.09
N ASP A 64 21.02 3.43 8.55
CA ASP A 64 21.70 2.50 7.65
C ASP A 64 20.71 1.54 6.99
N LEU A 65 19.76 1.01 7.78
CA LEU A 65 18.69 0.16 7.25
C LEU A 65 17.82 0.90 6.22
N ALA A 66 17.50 2.18 6.47
CA ALA A 66 16.77 3.02 5.53
C ALA A 66 17.57 3.25 4.24
N ARG A 67 18.89 3.50 4.31
CA ARG A 67 19.75 3.62 3.12
C ARG A 67 19.79 2.33 2.31
N ILE A 68 19.98 1.19 2.97
CA ILE A 68 19.98 -0.13 2.34
C ILE A 68 18.64 -0.37 1.64
N TRP A 69 17.52 -0.07 2.32
CA TRP A 69 16.18 -0.22 1.76
C TRP A 69 15.93 0.70 0.55
N LEU A 70 16.25 1.99 0.68
CA LEU A 70 16.04 2.98 -0.38
C LEU A 70 16.94 2.71 -1.60
N SER A 71 18.14 2.15 -1.41
CA SER A 71 19.04 1.79 -2.51
C SER A 71 18.49 0.69 -3.43
N GLY A 72 17.54 -0.12 -2.93
CA GLY A 72 16.84 -1.14 -3.72
C GLY A 72 15.73 -0.58 -4.61
N LEU A 73 15.16 0.59 -4.27
CA LEU A 73 14.02 1.18 -5.00
C LEU A 73 14.32 1.45 -6.48
N PRO A 74 15.46 2.07 -6.87
CA PRO A 74 15.78 2.32 -8.28
C PRO A 74 15.94 1.03 -9.11
N ARG A 75 16.28 -0.08 -8.45
CA ARG A 75 16.47 -1.39 -9.08
C ARG A 75 15.19 -2.23 -9.10
N LEU A 76 14.09 -1.70 -8.55
CA LEU A 76 12.85 -2.44 -8.28
C LEU A 76 13.13 -3.74 -7.49
N ASP A 77 14.20 -3.76 -6.69
CA ASP A 77 14.57 -4.90 -5.88
C ASP A 77 13.83 -4.81 -4.54
N MET A 78 12.67 -5.46 -4.50
CA MET A 78 11.83 -5.56 -3.31
C MET A 78 12.29 -6.65 -2.33
N ARG A 79 13.45 -7.28 -2.58
CA ARG A 79 14.04 -8.35 -1.77
C ARG A 79 13.11 -9.56 -1.57
N MET A 80 13.45 -10.43 -0.63
CA MET A 80 12.71 -11.64 -0.31
C MET A 80 11.62 -11.36 0.73
N SER A 81 10.47 -12.00 0.55
CA SER A 81 9.44 -12.07 1.59
C SER A 81 9.84 -13.10 2.64
N TYR A 82 10.00 -12.66 3.89
CA TYR A 82 10.36 -13.54 4.99
C TYR A 82 9.23 -14.50 5.39
N ARG A 83 7.97 -14.14 5.09
CA ARG A 83 6.80 -14.99 5.35
C ARG A 83 6.65 -16.11 4.32
N TYR A 84 6.92 -15.82 3.05
CA TYR A 84 6.70 -16.77 1.94
C TYR A 84 8.00 -17.38 1.39
N ALA A 85 9.16 -16.96 1.89
CA ALA A 85 10.48 -17.36 1.40
C ALA A 85 10.68 -17.19 -0.13
N ARG A 86 10.00 -16.21 -0.74
CA ARG A 86 10.01 -15.95 -2.19
C ARG A 86 10.32 -14.48 -2.49
N PRO A 87 10.86 -14.15 -3.68
CA PRO A 87 11.05 -12.76 -4.08
C PRO A 87 9.73 -12.00 -4.05
N VAL A 88 9.70 -10.82 -3.42
CA VAL A 88 8.49 -9.99 -3.32
C VAL A 88 7.97 -9.62 -4.72
N THR A 89 8.87 -9.37 -5.67
CA THR A 89 8.52 -9.11 -7.08
C THR A 89 7.70 -10.24 -7.70
N SER A 90 8.03 -11.50 -7.40
CA SER A 90 7.27 -12.66 -7.91
C SER A 90 5.86 -12.73 -7.31
N LEU A 91 5.72 -12.44 -6.02
CA LEU A 91 4.42 -12.40 -5.33
C LEU A 91 3.55 -11.25 -5.83
N VAL A 92 4.16 -10.09 -6.09
CA VAL A 92 3.48 -8.93 -6.68
C VAL A 92 3.01 -9.30 -8.08
N ALA A 93 3.88 -9.85 -8.93
CA ALA A 93 3.53 -10.24 -10.29
C ALA A 93 2.40 -11.28 -10.34
N GLU A 94 2.36 -12.21 -9.39
CA GLU A 94 1.31 -13.23 -9.28
C GLU A 94 -0.04 -12.63 -8.86
N ARG A 95 -0.04 -11.60 -7.99
CA ARG A 95 -1.25 -10.98 -7.45
C ARG A 95 -1.77 -9.83 -8.31
N LEU A 96 -0.88 -9.15 -9.04
CA LEU A 96 -1.17 -7.94 -9.80
C LEU A 96 -2.35 -8.13 -10.79
N PRO A 97 -2.42 -9.21 -11.59
CA PRO A 97 -3.53 -9.39 -12.53
C PRO A 97 -4.88 -9.48 -11.84
N ARG A 98 -4.95 -10.14 -10.68
CA ARG A 98 -6.20 -10.27 -9.91
C ARG A 98 -6.65 -8.92 -9.37
N THR A 99 -5.72 -8.11 -8.86
CA THR A 99 -6.02 -6.75 -8.41
C THR A 99 -6.47 -5.86 -9.57
N ILE A 100 -5.83 -5.95 -10.73
CA ILE A 100 -6.22 -5.18 -11.93
C ILE A 100 -7.64 -5.51 -12.34
N VAL A 101 -7.99 -6.80 -12.41
CA VAL A 101 -9.36 -7.22 -12.76
C VAL A 101 -10.37 -6.71 -11.75
N LEU A 102 -10.07 -6.87 -10.45
CA LEU A 102 -10.97 -6.44 -9.38
C LEU A 102 -11.18 -4.92 -9.37
N VAL A 103 -10.10 -4.15 -9.42
CA VAL A 103 -10.14 -2.68 -9.45
C VAL A 103 -10.78 -2.20 -10.76
N GLY A 104 -10.46 -2.82 -11.89
CA GLY A 104 -11.04 -2.50 -13.18
C GLY A 104 -12.56 -2.67 -13.18
N LEU A 105 -13.05 -3.80 -12.68
CA LEU A 105 -14.49 -4.05 -12.57
C LEU A 105 -15.17 -3.09 -11.59
N ALA A 106 -14.55 -2.85 -10.42
CA ALA A 106 -15.05 -1.89 -9.45
C ALA A 106 -15.16 -0.48 -10.05
N LEU A 107 -14.13 -0.02 -10.77
CA LEU A 107 -14.14 1.27 -11.45
C LEU A 107 -15.24 1.38 -12.50
N LEU A 108 -15.43 0.34 -13.32
CA LEU A 108 -16.50 0.30 -14.32
C LEU A 108 -17.88 0.43 -13.67
N LEU A 109 -18.13 -0.34 -12.61
CA LEU A 109 -19.38 -0.29 -11.85
C LEU A 109 -19.57 1.06 -11.16
N SER A 110 -18.52 1.63 -10.56
CA SER A 110 -18.57 2.95 -9.94
C SER A 110 -18.87 4.05 -10.94
N ILE A 111 -18.26 4.02 -12.13
CA ILE A 111 -18.53 5.00 -13.20
C ILE A 111 -19.97 4.85 -13.69
N ALA A 112 -20.41 3.62 -14.00
CA ALA A 112 -21.77 3.37 -14.48
C ALA A 112 -22.82 3.81 -13.43
N GLY A 113 -22.66 3.38 -12.18
CA GLY A 113 -23.54 3.78 -11.08
C GLY A 113 -23.52 5.28 -10.80
N GLY A 114 -22.34 5.91 -10.85
CA GLY A 114 -22.18 7.35 -10.68
C GLY A 114 -22.86 8.16 -11.78
N ILE A 115 -22.80 7.70 -13.05
CA ILE A 115 -23.52 8.33 -14.17
C ILE A 115 -25.03 8.20 -13.98
N VAL A 116 -25.53 7.02 -13.62
CA VAL A 116 -26.97 6.82 -13.35
C VAL A 116 -27.43 7.71 -12.20
N TRP A 117 -26.69 7.72 -11.09
CA TRP A 117 -27.03 8.55 -9.93
C TRP A 117 -26.99 10.05 -10.26
N GLY A 118 -25.94 10.50 -10.96
CA GLY A 118 -25.79 11.90 -11.37
C GLY A 118 -26.88 12.36 -12.35
N THR A 119 -27.28 11.50 -13.29
CA THR A 119 -28.38 11.83 -14.23
C THR A 119 -29.75 11.87 -13.56
N LEU A 120 -30.01 10.99 -12.58
CA LEU A 120 -31.20 11.05 -11.74
C LEU A 120 -31.22 12.34 -10.90
N GLN A 121 -30.10 12.69 -10.27
CA GLN A 121 -29.95 13.92 -9.49
C GLN A 121 -30.22 15.16 -10.34
N ALA A 122 -29.68 15.20 -11.57
CA ALA A 122 -29.82 16.34 -12.48
C ALA A 122 -31.27 16.59 -12.93
N ARG A 123 -32.11 15.53 -12.95
CA ARG A 123 -33.53 15.63 -13.30
C ARG A 123 -34.45 15.81 -12.09
N ALA A 124 -33.96 15.53 -10.88
CA ALA A 124 -34.73 15.62 -9.66
C ALA A 124 -34.86 17.08 -9.18
N SER A 125 -36.05 17.44 -8.71
CA SER A 125 -36.33 18.74 -8.08
C SER A 125 -37.05 18.56 -6.75
N GLY A 126 -37.03 19.60 -5.90
CA GLY A 126 -37.72 19.60 -4.61
C GLY A 126 -37.25 18.50 -3.65
N VAL A 127 -38.19 17.73 -3.10
CA VAL A 127 -37.93 16.68 -2.09
C VAL A 127 -37.10 15.53 -2.66
N ALA A 128 -37.33 15.13 -3.91
CA ALA A 128 -36.58 14.05 -4.55
C ALA A 128 -35.07 14.38 -4.61
N SER A 129 -34.72 15.60 -5.02
CA SER A 129 -33.32 16.06 -5.05
C SER A 129 -32.65 16.03 -3.67
N ARG A 130 -33.40 16.40 -2.61
CA ARG A 130 -32.90 16.35 -1.22
C ARG A 130 -32.67 14.92 -0.75
N ILE A 131 -33.56 13.99 -1.08
CA ILE A 131 -33.41 12.58 -0.72
C ILE A 131 -32.17 11.99 -1.42
N LEU A 132 -32.02 12.16 -2.73
CA LEU A 132 -30.87 11.62 -3.44
C LEU A 132 -29.53 12.22 -2.95
N SER A 133 -29.49 13.53 -2.66
CA SER A 133 -28.31 14.17 -2.04
C SER A 133 -28.04 13.63 -0.64
N GLY A 134 -29.07 13.40 0.16
CA GLY A 134 -28.94 12.83 1.50
C GLY A 134 -28.38 11.41 1.46
N VAL A 135 -28.89 10.56 0.57
CA VAL A 135 -28.38 9.20 0.37
C VAL A 135 -26.93 9.22 -0.10
N ALA A 136 -26.58 10.06 -1.08
CA ALA A 136 -25.20 10.21 -1.52
C ALA A 136 -24.28 10.69 -0.38
N GLY A 137 -24.74 11.66 0.41
CA GLY A 137 -24.02 12.16 1.58
C GLY A 137 -23.79 11.07 2.63
N LEU A 138 -24.80 10.24 2.92
CA LEU A 138 -24.66 9.11 3.82
C LEU A 138 -23.64 8.10 3.30
N LEU A 139 -23.73 7.71 2.02
CA LEU A 139 -22.78 6.78 1.41
C LEU A 139 -21.34 7.30 1.44
N LEU A 140 -21.14 8.60 1.23
CA LEU A 140 -19.82 9.23 1.34
C LEU A 140 -19.34 9.36 2.80
N ALA A 141 -20.25 9.49 3.75
CA ALA A 141 -19.95 9.59 5.16
C ALA A 141 -19.61 8.24 5.81
N VAL A 142 -20.04 7.11 5.21
CA VAL A 142 -19.66 5.78 5.68
C VAL A 142 -18.14 5.60 5.52
N PRO A 143 -17.39 5.42 6.62
CA PRO A 143 -15.97 5.14 6.53
C PRO A 143 -15.75 3.82 5.80
N SER A 144 -14.77 3.77 4.89
CA SER A 144 -14.46 2.56 4.12
C SER A 144 -14.12 1.34 4.99
N LEU A 145 -13.68 1.57 6.24
CA LEU A 145 -13.40 0.52 7.23
C LEU A 145 -14.66 -0.19 7.75
N VAL A 146 -15.84 0.42 7.64
CA VAL A 146 -17.12 -0.19 8.07
C VAL A 146 -17.69 -1.10 6.97
N LEU A 147 -17.25 -0.89 5.73
CA LEU A 147 -17.70 -1.65 4.55
C LEU A 147 -16.83 -2.89 4.25
N LEU A 148 -15.68 -3.03 4.95
CA LEU A 148 -14.72 -4.14 4.85
C LEU A 148 -14.87 -5.08 6.04
#